data_AF-Q9UB41-F1
#
_entry.id   AF-Q9UB41-F1
#
_cell.length_a   1.000
_cell.length_b   1.000
_cell.length_c   1.000
_cell.angle_alpha   90.00
_cell.angle_beta   90.00
_cell.angle_gamma   90.00
#
_symmetry.space_group_name_H-M   'P 1'
#
loop_
_entity.id
_entity.type
_entity.pdbx_description
1 polymer ?
#
loop_
_entity_poly.entity_id
_entity_poly.type
_entity_poly.pdbx_seq_one_letter_code
_entity_poly.pdbx_strand_id
1 'polypeptide(L)'
;MKFNYPETRRDDSVFDIFKSTEKGSVKVYDPYRHLEDQQSPETKKWVDEENKITRSFLDQDNTSEKISNEIMKMLNFERFDWFRRRGSKLFFSRNPNTLNQNIIYLIDIDQISISKDGKSSAKGFENAIEFLNPNTYSKDGTWSLKSFVISKSGDHVCFSYSKAGSDWEEIAVKKIITTNELKTNKDDEEEKEDLKKKNCLHYAVVDLPDSINWCKFTSIKWDENETGFIYNR
;
A
#
# COMPACT_ATOMS: atom_id res chain seq x y z
N MET A 1 -1.57 31.52 -24.54
CA MET A 1 -2.92 30.94 -24.37
C MET A 1 -3.67 31.77 -23.35
N LYS A 2 -4.97 32.03 -23.54
CA LYS A 2 -5.80 32.74 -22.57
C LYS A 2 -6.79 31.73 -22.00
N PHE A 3 -6.74 31.50 -20.68
CA PHE A 3 -7.70 30.64 -20.00
C PHE A 3 -8.90 31.47 -19.54
N ASN A 4 -10.08 30.88 -19.68
CA ASN A 4 -11.30 31.38 -19.06
C ASN A 4 -11.50 30.55 -17.79
N TYR A 5 -11.10 31.10 -16.65
CA TYR A 5 -11.25 30.43 -15.36
C TYR A 5 -12.73 30.33 -14.95
N PRO A 6 -13.11 29.30 -14.17
CA PRO A 6 -14.47 29.15 -13.69
C PRO A 6 -14.79 30.31 -12.74
N GLU A 7 -16.01 30.83 -12.81
CA GLU A 7 -16.46 31.80 -11.81
C GLU A 7 -16.53 31.12 -10.44
N THR A 8 -15.74 31.63 -9.49
CA THR A 8 -15.72 31.12 -8.13
C THR A 8 -16.40 32.14 -7.22
N ARG A 9 -17.52 31.74 -6.59
CA ARG A 9 -18.25 32.61 -5.67
C ARG A 9 -17.31 33.08 -4.55
N ARG A 10 -17.43 34.36 -4.20
CA ARG A 10 -16.76 34.94 -3.03
C ARG A 10 -17.80 35.26 -1.97
N ASP A 11 -17.53 34.86 -0.74
CA ASP A 11 -18.32 35.25 0.42
C ASP A 11 -17.50 36.17 1.32
N ASP A 12 -17.42 37.45 0.94
CA ASP A 12 -16.64 38.45 1.69
C ASP A 12 -17.23 38.76 3.10
N SER A 13 -18.34 38.11 3.49
CA SER A 13 -18.88 38.18 4.85
C SER A 13 -18.16 37.26 5.84
N VAL A 14 -17.43 36.25 5.35
CA VAL A 14 -16.71 35.27 6.15
C VAL A 14 -15.32 35.80 6.54
N PHE A 15 -15.03 35.79 7.84
CA PHE A 15 -13.73 36.17 8.39
C PHE A 15 -13.48 35.51 9.75
N ASP A 16 -12.21 35.44 10.12
CA ASP A 16 -11.75 35.06 11.46
C ASP A 16 -10.94 36.19 12.09
N ILE A 17 -10.84 36.19 13.42
CA ILE A 17 -10.02 37.15 14.16
C ILE A 17 -8.85 36.41 14.81
N PHE A 18 -7.64 36.75 14.40
CA PHE A 18 -6.40 36.18 14.93
C PHE A 18 -5.69 37.19 15.84
N LYS A 19 -4.92 36.69 16.80
CA LYS A 19 -4.03 37.52 17.63
C LYS A 19 -2.63 37.58 17.02
N SER A 20 -2.17 38.78 16.74
CA SER A 20 -0.80 39.12 16.34
C SER A 20 -0.05 39.72 17.52
N THR A 21 1.21 39.31 17.71
CA THR A 21 2.11 39.88 18.71
C THR A 21 2.39 41.36 18.49
N GLU A 22 2.45 41.81 17.24
CA GLU A 22 2.75 43.21 16.87
C GLU A 22 1.48 44.07 16.73
N LYS A 23 0.41 43.49 16.18
CA LYS A 23 -0.78 44.25 15.74
C LYS A 23 -2.01 44.04 16.62
N GLY A 24 -1.90 43.26 17.70
CA GLY A 24 -3.05 42.89 18.51
C GLY A 24 -4.03 42.02 17.72
N SER A 25 -5.33 42.32 17.78
CA SER A 25 -6.35 41.56 17.04
C SER A 25 -6.39 41.97 15.56
N VAL A 26 -6.26 41.00 14.66
CA VAL A 26 -6.30 41.19 13.21
C VAL A 26 -7.45 40.39 12.62
N LYS A 27 -8.28 41.06 11.80
CA LYS A 27 -9.37 40.45 11.05
C LYS A 27 -8.84 39.91 9.71
N VAL A 28 -9.05 38.63 9.44
CA VAL A 28 -8.61 37.95 8.20
C VAL A 28 -9.84 37.39 7.49
N TYR A 29 -10.08 37.84 6.26
CA TYR A 29 -11.20 37.40 5.45
C TYR A 29 -10.89 36.09 4.74
N ASP A 30 -11.86 35.17 4.72
CA ASP A 30 -11.76 33.89 4.03
C ASP A 30 -12.97 33.69 3.09
N PRO A 31 -12.96 34.39 1.93
CA PRO A 31 -14.12 34.41 1.03
C PRO A 31 -14.41 33.07 0.35
N TYR A 32 -13.52 32.09 0.47
CA TYR A 32 -13.62 30.78 -0.18
C TYR A 32 -13.84 29.63 0.82
N ARG A 33 -14.17 29.94 2.07
CA ARG A 33 -14.48 28.96 3.14
C ARG A 33 -15.45 27.86 2.72
N HIS A 34 -16.40 28.16 1.83
CA HIS A 34 -17.35 27.16 1.31
C HIS A 34 -16.68 25.98 0.57
N LEU A 35 -15.48 26.18 0.01
CA LEU A 35 -14.71 25.12 -0.64
C LEU A 35 -14.15 24.07 0.34
N GLU A 36 -14.16 24.35 1.66
CA GLU A 36 -13.78 23.36 2.67
C GLU A 36 -14.81 22.21 2.77
N ASP A 37 -16.07 22.44 2.38
CA ASP A 37 -17.07 21.38 2.27
C ASP A 37 -16.93 20.64 0.94
N GLN A 38 -16.19 19.54 0.98
CA GLN A 38 -15.96 18.64 -0.15
C GLN A 38 -17.22 17.89 -0.60
N GLN A 39 -18.26 17.81 0.24
CA GLN A 39 -19.49 17.11 -0.10
C GLN A 39 -20.52 18.01 -0.80
N SER A 40 -20.37 19.33 -0.70
CA SER A 40 -21.27 20.28 -1.31
C SER A 40 -21.32 20.13 -2.85
N PRO A 41 -22.51 20.29 -3.47
CA PRO A 41 -22.61 20.32 -4.93
C PRO A 41 -21.83 21.46 -5.57
N GLU A 42 -21.71 22.61 -4.89
CA GLU A 42 -20.96 23.78 -5.35
C GLU A 42 -19.47 23.44 -5.51
N THR A 43 -18.83 22.90 -4.47
CA THR A 43 -17.41 22.51 -4.50
C THR A 43 -17.14 21.42 -5.54
N LYS A 44 -18.00 20.40 -5.63
CA LYS A 44 -17.85 19.32 -6.63
C LYS A 44 -17.89 19.87 -8.06
N LYS A 45 -18.86 20.74 -8.36
CA LYS A 45 -18.96 21.38 -9.67
C LYS A 45 -17.73 22.25 -9.97
N TRP A 46 -17.27 23.02 -8.99
CA TRP A 46 -16.08 23.86 -9.12
C TRP A 46 -14.82 23.02 -9.44
N VAL A 47 -14.60 21.91 -8.72
CA VAL A 47 -13.49 20.97 -8.99
C VAL A 47 -13.56 20.40 -10.40
N ASP A 48 -14.74 20.03 -10.89
CA ASP A 48 -14.92 19.52 -12.25
C ASP A 48 -14.61 20.58 -13.32
N GLU A 49 -14.96 21.84 -13.08
CA GLU A 49 -14.68 22.96 -14.00
C GLU A 49 -13.18 23.29 -14.05
N GLU A 50 -12.49 23.28 -12.90
CA GLU A 50 -11.03 23.45 -12.84
C GLU A 50 -10.28 22.29 -13.52
N ASN A 51 -10.74 21.05 -13.31
CA ASN A 51 -10.19 19.87 -13.96
C ASN A 51 -10.35 19.95 -15.49
N LYS A 52 -11.48 20.46 -16.00
CA LYS A 52 -11.69 20.65 -17.45
C LYS A 52 -10.68 21.62 -18.05
N ILE A 53 -10.41 22.74 -17.39
CA ILE A 53 -9.42 23.71 -17.89
C ILE A 53 -8.03 23.09 -17.89
N THR A 54 -7.67 22.40 -16.80
CA THR A 54 -6.38 21.72 -16.68
C THR A 54 -6.19 20.67 -17.76
N ARG A 55 -7.19 19.80 -17.99
CA ARG A 55 -7.17 18.80 -19.07
C ARG A 55 -7.15 19.43 -20.45
N SER A 56 -7.89 20.52 -20.65
CA SER A 56 -7.85 21.27 -21.91
C SER A 56 -6.46 21.83 -22.23
N PHE A 57 -5.58 21.97 -21.23
CA PHE A 57 -4.19 22.37 -21.39
C PHE A 57 -3.25 21.18 -21.56
N LEU A 58 -3.32 20.20 -20.66
CA LEU A 58 -2.41 19.05 -20.66
C LEU A 58 -2.63 18.09 -21.83
N ASP A 59 -3.85 18.03 -22.36
CA ASP A 59 -4.23 17.08 -23.42
C ASP A 59 -4.18 17.73 -24.82
N GLN A 60 -3.57 18.92 -24.97
CA GLN A 60 -3.47 19.63 -26.26
C GLN A 60 -2.57 18.95 -27.28
N ASP A 61 -1.55 18.27 -26.78
CA ASP A 61 -0.61 17.52 -27.57
C ASP A 61 -0.37 16.14 -26.95
N ASN A 62 0.44 15.32 -27.62
CA ASN A 62 0.81 14.01 -27.11
C ASN A 62 2.06 14.03 -26.23
N THR A 63 2.48 15.19 -25.70
CA THR A 63 3.69 15.31 -24.89
C THR A 63 3.53 14.54 -23.58
N SER A 64 2.37 14.64 -22.92
CA SER A 64 2.05 13.86 -21.72
C SER A 64 2.14 12.34 -21.96
N GLU A 65 1.58 11.87 -23.07
CA GLU A 65 1.63 10.45 -23.46
C GLU A 65 3.07 10.00 -23.78
N LYS A 66 3.85 10.80 -24.52
CA LYS A 66 5.25 10.52 -24.82
C LYS A 66 6.10 10.42 -23.55
N ILE A 67 5.95 11.37 -22.63
CA ILE A 67 6.66 11.36 -21.35
C ILE A 67 6.26 10.13 -20.54
N SER A 68 4.96 9.85 -20.44
CA SER A 68 4.46 8.66 -19.73
C SER A 68 5.08 7.38 -20.30
N ASN A 69 5.10 7.23 -21.63
CA ASN A 69 5.67 6.06 -22.29
C ASN A 69 7.18 5.92 -22.03
N GLU A 70 7.95 7.00 -22.06
CA GLU A 70 9.39 6.97 -21.75
C GLU A 70 9.66 6.63 -20.28
N ILE A 71 8.91 7.22 -19.34
CA ILE A 71 8.99 6.88 -17.91
C ILE A 71 8.64 5.40 -17.71
N MET A 72 7.58 4.90 -18.33
CA MET A 72 7.17 3.50 -18.21
C MET A 72 8.23 2.53 -18.74
N LYS A 73 8.91 2.87 -19.85
CA LYS A 73 10.06 2.08 -20.32
C LYS A 73 11.18 2.05 -19.30
N MET A 74 11.51 3.19 -18.69
CA MET A 74 12.57 3.29 -17.67
C MET A 74 12.22 2.55 -16.37
N LEU A 75 10.94 2.48 -16.02
CA LEU A 75 10.44 1.77 -14.84
C LEU A 75 10.18 0.27 -15.10
N ASN A 76 10.21 -0.21 -16.33
CA ASN A 76 9.92 -1.60 -16.66
C ASN A 76 11.15 -2.50 -16.48
N PHE A 77 11.54 -2.70 -15.23
CA PHE A 77 12.59 -3.65 -14.84
C PHE A 77 12.27 -4.26 -13.48
N GLU A 78 12.83 -5.42 -13.23
CA GLU A 78 12.67 -6.11 -11.95
C GLU A 78 13.37 -5.35 -10.82
N ARG A 79 12.64 -5.10 -9.74
CA ARG A 79 13.15 -4.41 -8.55
C ARG A 79 12.99 -5.27 -7.31
N PHE A 80 14.03 -5.26 -6.49
CA PHE A 80 14.00 -5.71 -5.10
C PHE A 80 14.22 -4.50 -4.21
N ASP A 81 13.54 -4.45 -3.07
CA ASP A 81 13.64 -3.33 -2.15
C ASP A 81 14.30 -3.77 -0.84
N TRP A 82 13.51 -4.27 0.11
CA TRP A 82 14.02 -4.74 1.40
C TRP A 82 14.10 -6.27 1.48
N PHE A 83 15.04 -6.72 2.32
CA PHE A 83 15.23 -8.12 2.71
C PHE A 83 15.23 -8.21 4.24
N ARG A 84 14.47 -9.14 4.82
CA ARG A 84 14.35 -9.34 6.28
C ARG A 84 14.41 -10.81 6.63
N ARG A 85 15.45 -11.19 7.36
CA ARG A 85 15.58 -12.53 7.95
C ARG A 85 14.77 -12.65 9.24
N ARG A 86 14.05 -13.76 9.40
CA ARG A 86 13.41 -14.22 10.64
C ARG A 86 13.57 -15.73 10.75
N GLY A 87 14.31 -16.17 11.77
CA GLY A 87 14.69 -17.58 11.90
C GLY A 87 15.45 -18.11 10.67
N SER A 88 14.95 -19.20 10.09
CA SER A 88 15.43 -19.84 8.86
C SER A 88 14.87 -19.21 7.58
N LYS A 89 13.98 -18.23 7.69
CA LYS A 89 13.23 -17.66 6.57
C LYS A 89 13.76 -16.27 6.19
N LEU A 90 13.69 -15.96 4.90
CA LEU A 90 13.96 -14.64 4.34
C LEU A 90 12.71 -14.10 3.66
N PHE A 91 12.24 -12.95 4.14
CA PHE A 91 11.17 -12.18 3.52
C PHE A 91 11.78 -11.08 2.66
N PHE A 92 11.18 -10.81 1.51
CA PHE A 92 11.65 -9.72 0.67
C PHE A 92 10.56 -9.15 -0.21
N SER A 93 10.73 -7.89 -0.60
CA SER A 93 9.83 -7.20 -1.50
C SER A 93 10.38 -7.23 -2.92
N ARG A 94 9.54 -7.61 -3.89
CA ARG A 94 9.91 -7.73 -5.31
C ARG A 94 8.79 -7.18 -6.20
N ASN A 95 9.17 -6.38 -7.18
CA ASN A 95 8.31 -5.95 -8.27
C ASN A 95 8.87 -6.53 -9.57
N PRO A 96 8.18 -7.47 -10.23
CA PRO A 96 8.70 -8.06 -11.46
C PRO A 96 8.70 -7.07 -12.64
N ASN A 97 7.90 -5.99 -12.57
CA ASN A 97 7.75 -5.02 -13.65
C ASN A 97 7.23 -3.65 -13.13
N THR A 98 6.07 -3.23 -13.61
CA THR A 98 5.39 -1.97 -13.31
C THR A 98 4.11 -2.19 -12.49
N LEU A 99 4.10 -3.19 -11.60
CA LEU A 99 2.98 -3.35 -10.66
C LEU A 99 2.85 -2.12 -9.76
N ASN A 100 1.62 -1.75 -9.42
CA ASN A 100 1.31 -0.61 -8.54
C ASN A 100 2.02 -0.73 -7.18
N GLN A 101 2.07 -1.96 -6.65
CA GLN A 101 2.74 -2.27 -5.40
C GLN A 101 3.61 -3.51 -5.53
N ASN A 102 4.72 -3.53 -4.78
CA ASN A 102 5.60 -4.68 -4.73
C ASN A 102 4.87 -5.87 -4.07
N ILE A 103 5.16 -7.08 -4.57
CA ILE A 103 4.73 -8.33 -3.96
C ILE A 103 5.75 -8.70 -2.88
N ILE A 104 5.27 -9.27 -1.78
CA ILE A 104 6.13 -9.78 -0.71
C ILE A 104 6.26 -11.28 -0.88
N TYR A 105 7.50 -11.74 -0.88
CA TYR A 105 7.87 -13.13 -1.02
C TYR A 105 8.54 -13.66 0.24
N LEU A 106 8.55 -14.99 0.35
CA LEU A 106 9.16 -15.77 1.42
C LEU A 106 10.01 -16.89 0.81
N ILE A 107 11.22 -17.10 1.32
CA ILE A 107 12.07 -18.23 0.95
C ILE A 107 12.82 -18.77 2.17
N ASP A 108 13.06 -20.07 2.24
CA ASP A 108 14.00 -20.62 3.20
C ASP A 108 15.44 -20.27 2.80
N ILE A 109 16.26 -19.87 3.78
CA ILE A 109 17.61 -19.35 3.52
C ILE A 109 18.53 -20.40 2.91
N ASP A 110 18.34 -21.68 3.24
CA ASP A 110 19.12 -22.79 2.69
C ASP A 110 18.80 -23.07 1.22
N GLN A 111 17.67 -22.59 0.72
CA GLN A 111 17.29 -22.69 -0.70
C GLN A 111 17.83 -21.53 -1.55
N ILE A 112 18.41 -20.50 -0.92
CA ILE A 112 18.99 -19.37 -1.65
C ILE A 112 20.28 -19.82 -2.33
N SER A 113 20.27 -19.86 -3.66
CA SER A 113 21.46 -20.09 -4.47
C SER A 113 22.05 -18.76 -4.91
N ILE A 114 23.31 -18.49 -4.56
CA ILE A 114 24.02 -17.28 -5.03
C ILE A 114 25.05 -17.71 -6.07
N SER A 115 24.99 -17.13 -7.27
CA SER A 115 25.99 -17.41 -8.30
C SER A 115 27.36 -16.92 -7.86
N LYS A 116 28.38 -17.80 -7.96
CA LYS A 116 29.76 -17.51 -7.54
C LYS A 116 30.45 -16.42 -8.37
N ASP A 117 29.87 -16.02 -9.50
CA ASP A 117 30.41 -15.01 -10.41
C ASP A 117 30.02 -13.57 -10.03
N GLY A 118 29.29 -13.38 -8.91
CA GLY A 118 28.94 -12.06 -8.38
C GLY A 118 27.99 -11.26 -9.26
N LYS A 119 27.48 -11.85 -10.35
CA LYS A 119 26.47 -11.26 -11.21
C LYS A 119 25.10 -11.52 -10.60
N SER A 120 24.70 -10.64 -9.69
CA SER A 120 23.34 -10.55 -9.15
C SER A 120 22.31 -10.49 -10.26
N SER A 121 21.86 -11.66 -10.71
CA SER A 121 20.62 -11.86 -11.42
C SER A 121 19.71 -12.64 -10.47
N ALA A 122 18.40 -12.50 -10.58
CA ALA A 122 17.38 -13.14 -9.73
C ALA A 122 17.46 -14.69 -9.61
N LYS A 123 18.48 -15.32 -10.19
CA LYS A 123 18.91 -16.71 -10.01
C LYS A 123 19.30 -16.93 -8.55
N GLY A 124 18.35 -17.43 -7.77
CA GLY A 124 18.49 -17.65 -6.33
C GLY A 124 17.18 -17.58 -5.57
N PHE A 125 16.15 -16.94 -6.15
CA PHE A 125 14.83 -16.81 -5.55
C PHE A 125 13.75 -17.58 -6.32
N GLU A 126 14.14 -18.55 -7.15
CA GLU A 126 13.24 -19.33 -8.02
C GLU A 126 12.22 -20.14 -7.20
N ASN A 127 12.61 -20.57 -6.00
CA ASN A 127 11.76 -21.31 -5.06
C ASN A 127 11.04 -20.39 -4.06
N ALA A 128 11.10 -19.06 -4.22
CA ALA A 128 10.40 -18.15 -3.33
C ALA A 128 8.89 -18.25 -3.52
N ILE A 129 8.16 -18.28 -2.41
CA ILE A 129 6.70 -18.35 -2.35
C ILE A 129 6.15 -16.93 -2.25
N GLU A 130 5.12 -16.62 -3.03
CA GLU A 130 4.35 -15.39 -2.86
C GLU A 130 3.65 -15.42 -1.49
N PHE A 131 4.05 -14.51 -0.59
CA PHE A 131 3.49 -14.41 0.75
C PHE A 131 2.27 -13.48 0.78
N LEU A 132 2.40 -12.31 0.16
CA LEU A 132 1.37 -11.28 0.13
C LEU A 132 1.49 -10.48 -1.16
N ASN A 133 0.42 -10.42 -1.93
CA ASN A 133 0.31 -9.57 -3.12
C ASN A 133 -0.73 -8.47 -2.87
N PRO A 134 -0.32 -7.24 -2.52
CA PRO A 134 -1.26 -6.15 -2.22
C PRO A 134 -2.17 -5.79 -3.39
N ASN A 135 -1.75 -6.07 -4.63
CA ASN A 135 -2.50 -5.73 -5.83
C ASN A 135 -3.79 -6.57 -6.00
N THR A 136 -3.96 -7.67 -5.27
CA THR A 136 -5.16 -8.53 -5.36
C THR A 136 -6.30 -8.09 -4.43
N TYR A 137 -6.03 -7.16 -3.51
CA TYR A 137 -6.98 -6.75 -2.46
C TYR A 137 -8.02 -5.73 -2.94
N SER A 138 -7.77 -5.08 -4.08
CA SER A 138 -8.64 -4.03 -4.61
C SER A 138 -8.75 -4.17 -6.13
N LYS A 139 -10.00 -4.25 -6.61
CA LYS A 139 -10.31 -4.39 -8.03
C LYS A 139 -9.85 -3.19 -8.86
N ASP A 140 -9.85 -2.02 -8.26
CA ASP A 140 -9.45 -0.73 -8.82
C ASP A 140 -8.00 -0.35 -8.49
N GLY A 141 -7.26 -1.19 -7.74
CA GLY A 141 -5.86 -0.96 -7.37
C GLY A 141 -5.62 0.18 -6.38
N THR A 142 -6.65 0.63 -5.66
CA THR A 142 -6.61 1.81 -4.77
C THR A 142 -6.31 1.49 -3.31
N TRP A 143 -6.24 0.22 -2.94
CA TRP A 143 -5.79 -0.18 -1.60
C TRP A 143 -4.27 -0.19 -1.56
N SER A 144 -3.68 0.32 -0.48
CA SER A 144 -2.23 0.37 -0.30
C SER A 144 -1.79 -0.34 0.98
N LEU A 145 -0.76 -1.17 0.89
CA LEU A 145 -0.08 -1.77 2.04
C LEU A 145 0.67 -0.66 2.80
N LYS A 146 0.43 -0.55 4.11
CA LYS A 146 1.06 0.45 4.98
C LYS A 146 2.11 -0.16 5.89
N SER A 147 1.70 -1.13 6.71
CA SER A 147 2.60 -1.83 7.62
C SER A 147 2.78 -3.29 7.22
N PHE A 148 3.98 -3.81 7.43
CA PHE A 148 4.30 -5.22 7.31
C PHE A 148 5.30 -5.62 8.40
N VAL A 149 4.80 -6.28 9.44
CA VAL A 149 5.56 -6.60 10.65
C VAL A 149 5.54 -8.09 10.90
N ILE A 150 6.71 -8.68 10.69
CA ILE A 150 6.97 -10.10 10.91
C ILE A 150 7.31 -10.32 12.38
N SER A 151 6.67 -11.31 12.99
CA SER A 151 7.04 -11.86 14.31
C SER A 151 8.52 -12.29 14.34
N LYS A 152 9.07 -12.51 15.53
CA LYS A 152 10.47 -12.89 15.75
C LYS A 152 10.78 -14.30 15.19
N SER A 153 9.87 -15.26 15.38
CA SER A 153 9.91 -16.61 14.80
C SER A 153 9.82 -16.58 13.27
N GLY A 154 9.02 -15.65 12.75
CA GLY A 154 8.68 -15.61 11.33
C GLY A 154 7.46 -16.47 11.00
N ASP A 155 6.66 -16.86 11.99
CA ASP A 155 5.48 -17.71 11.79
C ASP A 155 4.17 -16.89 11.74
N HIS A 156 4.16 -15.70 12.33
CA HIS A 156 3.06 -14.75 12.21
C HIS A 156 3.51 -13.45 11.53
N VAL A 157 2.64 -12.89 10.71
CA VAL A 157 2.84 -11.59 10.07
C VAL A 157 1.60 -10.76 10.27
N CYS A 158 1.79 -9.57 10.83
CA CYS A 158 0.77 -8.56 10.95
C CYS A 158 1.01 -7.52 9.85
N PHE A 159 -0.02 -7.18 9.09
CA PHE A 159 0.07 -6.19 8.02
C PHE A 159 -1.17 -5.31 7.99
N SER A 160 -1.04 -4.10 7.46
CA SER A 160 -2.15 -3.15 7.38
C SER A 160 -2.34 -2.59 5.99
N TYR A 161 -3.59 -2.32 5.64
CA TYR A 161 -3.95 -1.66 4.38
C TYR A 161 -4.76 -0.40 4.64
N SER A 162 -4.58 0.60 3.78
CA SER A 162 -5.47 1.73 3.68
C SER A 162 -6.19 1.74 2.34
N LYS A 163 -7.43 2.23 2.32
CA LYS A 163 -8.32 2.22 1.15
C LYS A 163 -8.37 3.61 0.52
N ALA A 164 -8.18 3.71 -0.79
CA ALA A 164 -8.31 4.94 -1.58
C ALA A 164 -7.52 6.15 -1.00
N GLY A 165 -6.31 5.89 -0.49
CA GLY A 165 -5.46 6.95 0.07
C GLY A 165 -5.89 7.48 1.44
N SER A 166 -6.87 6.86 2.09
CA SER A 166 -7.25 7.19 3.47
C SER A 166 -6.08 7.01 4.44
N ASP A 167 -6.04 7.83 5.49
CA ASP A 167 -5.15 7.63 6.64
C ASP A 167 -5.62 6.49 7.56
N TRP A 168 -6.88 6.05 7.42
CA TRP A 168 -7.40 4.93 8.18
C TRP A 168 -6.84 3.62 7.64
N GLU A 169 -6.38 2.80 8.57
CA GLU A 169 -5.80 1.49 8.33
C GLU A 169 -6.65 0.40 8.95
N GLU A 170 -6.72 -0.72 8.25
CA GLU A 170 -7.25 -1.98 8.76
C GLU A 170 -6.08 -2.97 8.83
N ILE A 171 -5.88 -3.55 10.02
CA ILE A 171 -4.80 -4.50 10.29
C ILE A 171 -5.37 -5.92 10.16
N ALA A 172 -4.65 -6.79 9.46
CA ALA A 172 -4.92 -8.21 9.34
C ALA A 172 -3.68 -9.04 9.72
N VAL A 173 -3.88 -10.31 10.02
CA VAL A 173 -2.81 -11.22 10.43
C VAL A 173 -2.80 -12.46 9.53
N LYS A 174 -1.61 -12.85 9.07
CA LYS A 174 -1.35 -14.11 8.37
C LYS A 174 -0.45 -15.00 9.21
N LYS A 175 -0.68 -16.30 9.16
CA LYS A 175 0.17 -17.33 9.75
C LYS A 175 0.85 -18.15 8.66
N ILE A 176 2.10 -18.50 8.90
CA ILE A 176 2.87 -19.45 8.08
C ILE A 176 2.87 -20.77 8.84
N ILE A 177 2.38 -21.81 8.18
CA ILE A 177 2.36 -23.17 8.73
C ILE A 177 3.15 -24.09 7.81
N THR A 178 3.75 -25.13 8.39
CA THR A 178 4.45 -26.14 7.58
C THR A 178 3.44 -27.07 6.91
N THR A 179 3.81 -27.65 5.77
CA THR A 179 2.96 -28.64 5.08
C THR A 179 2.66 -29.87 5.94
N ASN A 180 3.45 -30.16 6.97
CA ASN A 180 3.18 -31.25 7.92
C ASN A 180 2.07 -30.89 8.92
N GLU A 181 2.04 -29.66 9.43
CA GLU A 181 0.97 -29.16 10.31
C GLU A 181 -0.38 -29.10 9.58
N LEU A 182 -0.37 -28.78 8.29
CA LEU A 182 -1.55 -28.86 7.42
C LEU A 182 -2.12 -30.28 7.31
N LYS A 183 -1.27 -31.30 7.24
CA LYS A 183 -1.71 -32.70 7.10
C LYS A 183 -2.34 -33.23 8.38
N THR A 184 -1.97 -32.70 9.54
CA THR A 184 -2.54 -33.09 10.83
C THR A 184 -3.89 -32.45 11.10
N ASN A 185 -4.18 -31.29 10.53
CA ASN A 185 -5.51 -30.66 10.58
C ASN A 185 -6.41 -31.31 9.51
N LYS A 186 -7.41 -32.06 9.96
CA LYS A 186 -8.15 -33.03 9.13
C LYS A 186 -9.30 -32.44 8.31
N ASP A 187 -9.64 -31.17 8.45
CA ASP A 187 -11.01 -30.75 8.14
C ASP A 187 -11.26 -30.04 6.79
N ASP A 188 -10.24 -29.62 6.04
CA ASP A 188 -10.47 -28.91 4.77
C ASP A 188 -9.77 -29.57 3.56
N GLU A 189 -10.52 -30.37 2.79
CA GLU A 189 -10.03 -31.04 1.57
C GLU A 189 -9.86 -30.08 0.38
N GLU A 190 -10.64 -29.00 0.32
CA GLU A 190 -10.62 -28.00 -0.76
C GLU A 190 -9.37 -27.10 -0.67
N GLU A 191 -8.96 -26.72 0.55
CA GLU A 191 -7.75 -25.94 0.82
C GLU A 191 -6.48 -26.73 0.46
N LYS A 192 -6.50 -28.05 0.65
CA LYS A 192 -5.38 -28.96 0.29
C LYS A 192 -5.17 -29.04 -1.23
N GLU A 193 -6.21 -28.86 -2.04
CA GLU A 193 -6.09 -28.95 -3.50
C GLU A 193 -5.56 -27.65 -4.13
N ASP A 194 -5.96 -26.49 -3.61
CA ASP A 194 -5.43 -25.19 -4.05
C ASP A 194 -3.94 -25.02 -3.67
N LEU A 195 -3.55 -25.48 -2.49
CA LEU A 195 -2.16 -25.45 -2.02
C LEU A 195 -1.25 -26.42 -2.77
N LYS A 196 -1.76 -27.59 -3.20
CA LYS A 196 -1.02 -28.51 -4.08
C LYS A 196 -0.73 -27.91 -5.46
N LYS A 197 -1.64 -27.09 -5.99
CA LYS A 197 -1.47 -26.41 -7.29
C LYS A 197 -0.43 -25.27 -7.21
N LYS A 198 -0.19 -24.69 -6.03
CA LYS A 198 0.73 -23.56 -5.80
C LYS A 198 2.21 -23.94 -5.56
N ASN A 199 2.58 -25.21 -5.71
CA ASN A 199 3.98 -25.67 -5.65
C ASN A 199 4.74 -25.24 -4.36
N CYS A 200 4.03 -25.06 -3.25
CA CYS A 200 4.63 -24.67 -1.98
C CYS A 200 5.13 -25.93 -1.27
N LEU A 201 6.36 -26.37 -1.57
CA LEU A 201 6.85 -27.66 -1.06
C LEU A 201 7.00 -27.71 0.48
N HIS A 202 6.99 -26.58 1.20
CA HIS A 202 7.33 -26.53 2.63
C HIS A 202 6.35 -25.74 3.53
N TYR A 203 5.68 -24.72 3.01
CA TYR A 203 4.79 -23.84 3.80
C TYR A 203 3.43 -23.62 3.15
N ALA A 204 2.43 -23.26 3.96
CA ALA A 204 1.24 -22.55 3.52
C ALA A 204 1.08 -21.26 4.29
N VAL A 205 0.49 -20.26 3.63
CA VAL A 205 0.15 -18.97 4.22
C VAL A 205 -1.36 -18.96 4.44
N VAL A 206 -1.76 -18.87 5.70
CA VAL A 206 -3.16 -18.88 6.12
C VAL A 206 -3.54 -17.50 6.62
N ASP A 207 -4.65 -16.96 6.12
CA ASP A 207 -5.25 -15.75 6.69
C ASP A 207 -5.92 -16.09 8.02
N LEU A 208 -5.57 -15.36 9.08
CA LEU A 208 -6.27 -15.46 10.35
C LEU A 208 -7.53 -14.58 10.28
N PRO A 209 -8.62 -14.94 11.01
CA PRO A 209 -9.88 -14.21 10.97
C PRO A 209 -9.79 -12.81 11.63
N ASP A 210 -8.69 -12.52 12.33
CA ASP A 210 -8.43 -11.26 13.00
C ASP A 210 -8.37 -10.08 12.03
N SER A 211 -9.34 -9.16 12.16
CA SER A 211 -9.32 -7.83 11.53
C SER A 211 -9.48 -6.76 12.60
N ILE A 212 -8.52 -5.84 12.66
CA ILE A 212 -8.48 -4.73 13.62
C ILE A 212 -8.68 -3.43 12.85
N ASN A 213 -9.86 -2.86 13.04
CA ASN A 213 -10.28 -1.60 12.42
C ASN A 213 -9.93 -0.38 13.29
N TRP A 214 -10.18 0.81 12.73
CA TRP A 214 -9.99 2.11 13.39
C TRP A 214 -8.55 2.39 13.80
N CYS A 215 -7.59 1.92 13.00
CA CYS A 215 -6.18 2.24 13.22
C CYS A 215 -5.81 3.46 12.38
N LYS A 216 -5.01 4.38 12.93
CA LYS A 216 -4.46 5.53 12.20
C LYS A 216 -3.10 5.89 12.78
N PHE A 217 -2.14 6.20 11.91
CA PHE A 217 -0.75 6.49 12.29
C PHE A 217 -0.17 5.45 13.27
N THR A 218 -0.47 4.18 12.99
CA THR A 218 -0.22 3.08 13.92
C THR A 218 1.17 2.50 13.75
N SER A 219 1.80 2.15 14.87
CA SER A 219 3.00 1.31 14.89
C SER A 219 2.64 -0.07 15.43
N ILE A 220 3.07 -1.13 14.75
CA ILE A 220 2.77 -2.50 15.15
C ILE A 220 4.03 -3.13 15.75
N LYS A 221 3.91 -3.68 16.96
CA LYS A 221 5.01 -4.40 17.62
C LYS A 221 4.52 -5.65 18.33
N TRP A 222 4.99 -6.81 17.89
CA TRP A 222 4.77 -8.09 18.56
C TRP A 222 5.33 -8.08 19.98
N ASP A 223 4.63 -8.74 20.90
CA ASP A 223 5.14 -9.05 22.23
C ASP A 223 6.25 -10.11 22.16
N GLU A 224 6.99 -10.31 23.26
CA GLU A 224 8.14 -11.23 23.27
C GLU A 224 7.74 -12.70 23.10
N ASN A 225 6.52 -13.05 23.50
CA ASN A 225 5.98 -14.40 23.44
C ASN A 225 5.19 -14.67 22.15
N GLU A 226 5.04 -13.67 21.28
CA GLU A 226 4.29 -13.74 20.02
C GLU A 226 2.82 -14.14 20.19
N THR A 227 2.24 -13.80 21.34
CA THR A 227 0.82 -14.01 21.65
C THR A 227 -0.07 -12.85 21.19
N GLY A 228 0.55 -11.72 20.84
CA GLY A 228 -0.15 -10.56 20.28
C GLY A 228 0.79 -9.43 19.90
N PHE A 229 0.22 -8.28 19.56
CA PHE A 229 0.98 -7.08 19.25
C PHE A 229 0.31 -5.81 19.80
N ILE A 230 1.13 -4.81 20.07
CA ILE A 230 0.70 -3.46 20.46
C ILE A 230 0.48 -2.65 19.18
N TYR A 231 -0.56 -1.82 19.18
CA TYR A 231 -0.94 -0.93 18.08
C TYR A 231 -1.61 0.34 18.62
N ASN A 232 -1.71 1.38 17.79
CA ASN A 232 -2.44 2.62 18.07
C ASN A 232 -3.76 2.67 17.29
N ARG A 233 -4.77 3.29 17.91
CA ARG A 233 -6.05 3.68 17.32
C ARG A 233 -6.24 5.17 17.49
#